data_AF-A0A534L605-F1
#
_entry.id   AF-A0A534L605-F1
#
_cell.length_a   1.000
_cell.length_b   1.000
_cell.length_c   1.000
_cell.angle_alpha   90.00
_cell.angle_beta   90.00
_cell.angle_gamma   90.00
#
_symmetry.space_group_name_H-M   'P 1'
#
loop_
_entity.id
_entity.type
_entity.pdbx_description
1 polymer ?
#
loop_
_entity_poly.entity_id
_entity_poly.type
_entity_poly.pdbx_seq_one_letter_code
_entity_poly.pdbx_strand_id
1 'polypeptide(L)'
;MKILIADDDSVLRAELAGLLREDGHDVVGALDGAEALRLVERESAPSEGLQAMLESLANPIRRALVGYIVASGPVAYSAILRKNFVDSSSKLSFHLQKLQSDGLLAKGDAGRYGVTEAGQRAWQVVRALAERTSPSLLILKS
;
A
#
# COMPACT_ATOMS: atom_id res chain seq x y z
N MET A 1 8.95 8.77 22.15
CA MET A 1 9.42 8.67 20.75
C MET A 1 10.32 7.44 20.62
N LYS A 2 10.38 6.79 19.45
CA LYS A 2 11.28 5.64 19.25
C LYS A 2 12.69 6.09 18.87
N ILE A 3 13.72 5.49 19.48
CA ILE A 3 15.14 5.83 19.27
C ILE A 3 15.93 4.56 18.98
N LEU A 4 16.79 4.60 17.97
CA LEU A 4 17.77 3.57 17.66
C LEU A 4 19.17 4.07 18.04
N ILE A 5 19.88 3.31 18.88
CA ILE A 5 21.27 3.57 19.26
C ILE A 5 22.14 2.55 18.54
N ALA A 6 23.10 3.02 17.73
CA ALA A 6 24.07 2.17 17.06
C ALA A 6 25.46 2.45 17.63
N ASP A 7 25.95 1.55 18.46
CA ASP A 7 27.20 1.70 19.19
C ASP A 7 27.78 0.30 19.46
N ASP A 8 29.06 0.09 19.22
CA ASP A 8 29.73 -1.22 19.42
C ASP A 8 30.06 -1.48 20.90
N ASP A 9 30.15 -0.43 21.72
CA ASP A 9 30.34 -0.58 23.16
C ASP A 9 29.02 -0.99 23.84
N SER A 10 28.99 -2.24 24.32
CA SER A 10 27.83 -2.82 24.97
C SER A 10 27.42 -2.13 26.29
N VAL A 11 28.38 -1.56 27.02
CA VAL A 11 28.12 -0.90 28.31
C VAL A 11 27.49 0.46 28.04
N LEU A 12 28.12 1.26 27.19
CA LEU A 12 27.63 2.60 26.84
C LEU A 12 26.24 2.53 26.19
N ARG A 13 26.04 1.56 25.27
CA ARG A 13 24.74 1.31 24.65
C ARG A 13 23.66 0.95 25.67
N ALA A 14 23.98 0.16 26.69
CA ALA A 14 23.04 -0.24 27.74
C ALA A 14 22.68 0.93 28.67
N GLU A 15 23.68 1.70 29.10
CA GLU A 15 23.48 2.87 29.97
C GLU A 15 22.64 3.94 29.28
N LEU A 16 23.01 4.33 28.05
CA LEU A 16 22.26 5.32 27.27
C LEU A 16 20.83 4.85 27.00
N ALA A 17 20.64 3.56 26.70
CA ALA A 17 19.30 3.00 26.53
C ALA A 17 18.47 3.03 27.81
N GLY A 18 19.10 2.86 28.98
CA GLY A 18 18.45 3.01 30.28
C GLY A 18 17.90 4.42 30.48
N LEU A 19 18.77 5.43 30.35
CA LEU A 19 18.42 6.84 30.52
C LEU A 19 17.28 7.27 29.60
N LEU A 20 17.33 6.88 28.32
CA LEU A 20 16.30 7.23 27.35
C LEU A 20 14.97 6.53 27.63
N ARG A 21 14.97 5.29 28.13
CA ARG A 21 13.75 4.60 28.54
C ARG A 21 13.12 5.23 29.78
N GLU A 22 13.93 5.66 30.74
CA GLU A 22 13.46 6.41 31.92
C GLU A 22 12.76 7.72 31.52
N ASP A 23 13.24 8.38 30.45
CA ASP A 23 12.61 9.57 29.85
C ASP A 23 11.39 9.24 28.95
N GLY A 24 10.95 7.97 28.91
CA GLY A 24 9.73 7.54 28.22
C GLY A 24 9.90 7.21 26.73
N HIS A 25 11.13 6.99 26.27
CA HIS A 25 11.40 6.56 24.90
C HIS A 25 11.32 5.04 24.72
N ASP A 26 10.86 4.60 23.55
CA ASP A 26 11.04 3.22 23.09
C ASP A 26 12.43 3.12 22.47
N VAL A 27 13.33 2.32 23.05
CA VAL A 27 14.75 2.32 22.66
C VAL A 27 15.17 0.95 22.16
N VAL A 28 15.72 0.93 20.95
CA VAL A 28 16.34 -0.23 20.31
C VAL A 28 17.85 -0.01 20.24
N GLY A 29 18.63 -1.00 20.62
CA GLY A 29 20.09 -0.98 20.48
C GLY A 29 20.54 -1.83 19.30
N ALA A 30 21.58 -1.37 18.62
CA ALA A 30 22.31 -2.09 17.58
C ALA A 30 23.80 -2.08 17.91
N LEU A 31 24.48 -3.20 17.67
CA LEU A 31 25.91 -3.43 17.86
C LEU A 31 26.78 -2.73 16.82
N ASP A 32 26.23 -2.40 15.66
CA ASP A 32 26.91 -1.67 14.61
C ASP A 32 25.90 -1.02 13.64
N GLY A 33 26.42 -0.28 12.66
CA GLY A 33 25.60 0.33 11.61
C GLY A 33 24.87 -0.68 10.72
N ALA A 34 25.39 -1.89 10.53
CA ALA A 34 24.77 -2.91 9.68
C ALA A 34 23.57 -3.58 10.37
N GLU A 35 23.64 -3.83 11.68
CA GLU A 35 22.51 -4.24 12.48
C GLU A 35 21.49 -3.11 12.61
N ALA A 36 21.95 -1.87 12.82
CA ALA A 36 21.07 -0.71 12.87
C ALA A 36 20.22 -0.59 11.60
N LEU A 37 20.85 -0.71 10.43
CA LEU A 37 20.15 -0.66 9.14
C LEU A 37 19.12 -1.80 9.01
N ARG A 38 19.49 -3.04 9.37
CA ARG A 38 18.56 -4.19 9.33
C ARG A 38 17.34 -4.00 10.26
N LEU A 39 17.54 -3.40 11.44
CA LEU A 39 16.46 -3.09 12.38
C LEU A 39 15.52 -2.02 11.81
N VAL A 40 16.06 -0.97 11.20
CA VAL A 40 15.26 0.07 10.52
C VAL A 40 14.49 -0.50 9.34
N GLU A 41 15.14 -1.29 8.48
CA GLU A 41 14.50 -1.89 7.30
C GLU A 41 13.36 -2.82 7.69
N ARG A 42 13.53 -3.64 8.74
CA ARG A 42 12.48 -4.53 9.25
C ARG A 42 11.26 -3.76 9.74
N GLU A 43 11.46 -2.59 10.34
CA GLU A 43 10.38 -1.73 10.83
C GLU A 43 9.79 -0.81 9.75
N SER A 44 10.56 -0.52 8.70
CA SER A 44 10.14 0.29 7.55
C SER A 44 9.44 -0.54 6.48
N ALA A 45 9.47 -1.88 6.61
CA ALA A 45 8.74 -2.76 5.73
C ALA A 45 7.24 -2.38 5.77
N PRO A 46 6.59 -2.22 4.60
CA PRO A 46 5.15 -1.97 4.58
C PRO A 46 4.45 -3.10 5.33
N SER A 47 3.39 -2.78 6.07
CA SER A 47 2.56 -3.81 6.69
C SER A 47 2.11 -4.81 5.62
N GLU A 48 1.94 -6.09 5.98
CA GLU A 48 1.54 -7.14 5.01
C GLU A 48 0.30 -6.73 4.20
N GLY A 49 -0.66 -6.04 4.84
CA GLY A 49 -1.84 -5.49 4.16
C GLY A 49 -1.49 -4.42 3.12
N LEU A 50 -0.62 -3.45 3.46
CA LEU A 50 -0.18 -2.43 2.51
C LEU A 50 0.60 -3.05 1.34
N GLN A 51 1.47 -4.01 1.64
CA GLN A 51 2.23 -4.73 0.61
C GLN A 51 1.29 -5.45 -0.37
N ALA A 52 0.32 -6.21 0.13
CA ALA A 52 -0.67 -6.91 -0.69
C ALA A 52 -1.47 -5.93 -1.58
N MET A 53 -1.88 -4.79 -1.05
CA MET A 53 -2.59 -3.75 -1.80
C MET A 53 -1.73 -3.18 -2.93
N LEU A 54 -0.44 -2.90 -2.67
CA LEU A 54 0.50 -2.40 -3.68
C LEU A 54 0.75 -3.42 -4.79
N GLU A 55 0.98 -4.69 -4.44
CA GLU A 55 1.11 -5.79 -5.40
C GLU A 55 -0.15 -5.97 -6.25
N SER A 56 -1.32 -5.80 -5.63
CA SER A 56 -2.58 -5.80 -6.36
C SER A 56 -2.63 -4.64 -7.37
N LEU A 57 -2.36 -3.41 -6.93
CA LEU A 57 -2.43 -2.21 -7.76
C LEU A 57 -1.29 -2.08 -8.76
N ALA A 58 -0.22 -2.88 -8.66
CA ALA A 58 0.82 -2.96 -9.69
C ALA A 58 0.27 -3.52 -11.02
N ASN A 59 -0.82 -4.30 -10.99
CA ASN A 59 -1.46 -4.83 -12.20
C ASN A 59 -2.39 -3.80 -12.87
N PRO A 60 -2.22 -3.52 -14.17
CA PRO A 60 -2.99 -2.49 -14.88
C PRO A 60 -4.49 -2.79 -14.98
N ILE A 61 -4.89 -4.06 -15.13
CA ILE A 61 -6.31 -4.46 -15.19
C ILE A 61 -6.98 -4.19 -13.85
N ARG A 62 -6.30 -4.53 -12.74
CA ARG A 62 -6.80 -4.26 -11.38
C ARG A 62 -6.90 -2.76 -11.09
N ARG A 63 -5.95 -1.94 -11.55
CA ARG A 63 -6.09 -0.47 -11.49
C ARG A 63 -7.31 0.03 -12.25
N ALA A 64 -7.53 -0.47 -13.47
CA ALA A 64 -8.68 -0.07 -14.28
C ALA A 64 -10.00 -0.45 -13.61
N LEU A 65 -10.09 -1.64 -13.01
CA LEU A 65 -11.25 -2.09 -12.23
C LEU A 65 -11.51 -1.20 -11.02
N VAL A 66 -10.50 -0.94 -10.19
CA VAL A 66 -10.62 -0.07 -9.00
C VAL A 66 -11.04 1.33 -9.43
N GLY A 67 -10.38 1.94 -10.41
CA GLY A 67 -10.72 3.26 -10.91
C GLY A 67 -12.15 3.36 -11.43
N TYR A 68 -12.63 2.34 -12.15
CA TYR A 68 -14.01 2.28 -12.61
C TYR A 68 -15.03 2.21 -11.46
N ILE A 69 -14.77 1.38 -10.45
CA ILE A 69 -15.67 1.26 -9.29
C ILE A 69 -15.65 2.53 -8.44
N VAL A 70 -14.49 3.18 -8.26
CA VAL A 70 -14.41 4.49 -7.59
C VAL A 70 -15.26 5.53 -8.31
N ALA A 71 -15.18 5.59 -9.65
CA ALA A 71 -15.93 6.57 -10.43
C ALA A 71 -17.44 6.28 -10.50
N SER A 72 -17.84 5.01 -10.37
CA SER A 72 -19.23 4.57 -10.57
C SER A 72 -20.00 4.35 -9.26
N GLY A 73 -19.32 4.36 -8.11
CA GLY A 73 -19.86 3.83 -6.86
C GLY A 73 -19.98 2.30 -6.89
N PRO A 74 -20.67 1.66 -5.92
CA PRO A 74 -20.78 0.20 -5.88
C PRO A 74 -21.37 -0.39 -7.17
N VAL A 75 -20.72 -1.37 -7.80
CA VAL A 75 -21.08 -1.91 -9.12
C VAL A 75 -21.39 -3.41 -9.05
N ALA A 76 -22.45 -3.86 -9.74
CA ALA A 76 -22.75 -5.29 -9.87
C ALA A 76 -21.75 -6.00 -10.82
N TYR A 77 -21.49 -7.29 -10.58
CA TYR A 77 -20.60 -8.11 -11.42
C TYR A 77 -20.92 -7.99 -12.92
N SER A 78 -22.21 -8.10 -13.28
CA SER A 78 -22.67 -8.05 -14.67
C SER A 78 -22.38 -6.72 -15.35
N ALA A 79 -22.40 -5.61 -14.61
CA ALA A 79 -22.04 -4.30 -15.15
C ALA A 79 -20.52 -4.14 -15.32
N ILE A 80 -19.71 -4.76 -14.47
CA ILE A 80 -18.25 -4.83 -14.64
C ILE A 80 -17.91 -5.70 -15.85
N LEU A 81 -18.56 -6.86 -16.00
CA LEU A 81 -18.34 -7.78 -17.12
C LEU A 81 -18.58 -7.09 -18.47
N ARG A 82 -19.64 -6.29 -18.59
CA ARG A 82 -19.96 -5.53 -19.81
C ARG A 82 -18.91 -4.49 -20.22
N LYS A 83 -18.01 -4.08 -19.31
CA LYS A 83 -16.91 -3.16 -19.63
C LYS A 83 -15.74 -3.85 -20.33
N ASN A 84 -15.73 -5.19 -20.42
CA ASN A 84 -14.75 -5.97 -21.15
C ASN A 84 -13.29 -5.67 -20.76
N PHE A 85 -13.01 -5.51 -19.45
CA PHE A 85 -11.64 -5.34 -18.94
C PHE A 85 -10.74 -6.56 -19.23
N VAL A 86 -11.35 -7.74 -19.41
CA VAL A 86 -10.69 -9.03 -19.67
C VAL A 86 -11.58 -9.89 -20.58
N ASP A 87 -10.97 -10.86 -21.25
CA ASP A 87 -11.60 -11.71 -22.28
C ASP A 87 -12.55 -12.79 -21.75
N SER A 88 -12.60 -13.02 -20.43
CA SER A 88 -13.36 -14.12 -19.85
C SER A 88 -13.87 -13.81 -18.45
N SER A 89 -15.06 -14.34 -18.16
CA SER A 89 -15.72 -14.27 -16.85
C SER A 89 -14.80 -14.78 -15.72
N SER A 90 -14.10 -15.90 -15.95
CA SER A 90 -13.20 -16.49 -14.95
C SER A 90 -12.00 -15.59 -14.63
N LYS A 91 -11.39 -14.94 -15.63
CA LYS A 91 -10.32 -13.95 -15.39
C LYS A 91 -10.83 -12.74 -14.63
N LEU A 92 -12.05 -12.27 -14.93
CA LEU A 92 -12.64 -11.14 -14.21
C LEU A 92 -12.85 -11.51 -12.73
N SER A 93 -13.44 -12.67 -12.49
CA SER A 93 -13.67 -13.20 -11.14
C SER A 93 -12.36 -13.35 -10.37
N PHE A 94 -11.30 -13.84 -11.01
CA PHE A 94 -9.97 -13.93 -10.42
C PHE A 94 -9.44 -12.56 -9.96
N HIS A 95 -9.54 -11.53 -10.82
CA HIS A 95 -9.10 -10.17 -10.44
C HIS A 95 -9.94 -9.58 -9.31
N LEU A 96 -11.27 -9.73 -9.34
CA LEU A 96 -12.17 -9.24 -8.29
C LEU A 96 -11.96 -9.97 -6.96
N GLN A 97 -11.68 -11.28 -6.99
CA GLN A 97 -11.36 -12.05 -5.80
C GLN A 97 -10.04 -11.59 -5.18
N LYS A 98 -9.01 -11.39 -6.00
CA LYS A 98 -7.71 -10.87 -5.53
C LYS A 98 -7.83 -9.46 -4.93
N LEU A 99 -8.59 -8.57 -5.58
CA LEU A 99 -8.85 -7.23 -5.05
C LEU A 99 -9.62 -7.26 -3.72
N GLN A 100 -10.49 -8.24 -3.50
CA GLN A 100 -11.17 -8.42 -2.21
C GLN A 100 -10.25 -9.00 -1.15
N SER A 101 -9.45 -10.03 -1.48
CA SER A 101 -8.51 -10.64 -0.53
C SER A 101 -7.45 -9.66 -0.07
N ASP A 102 -7.03 -8.75 -0.96
CA ASP A 102 -6.04 -7.72 -0.66
C ASP A 102 -6.68 -6.48 -0.01
N GLY A 103 -7.98 -6.54 0.34
CA GLY A 103 -8.68 -5.48 1.08
C GLY A 103 -9.01 -4.22 0.27
N LEU A 104 -8.83 -4.21 -1.04
CA LEU A 104 -9.12 -3.05 -1.90
C LEU A 104 -10.61 -2.91 -2.20
N LEU A 105 -11.30 -4.03 -2.39
CA LEU A 105 -12.74 -4.09 -2.65
C LEU A 105 -13.47 -4.87 -1.57
N ALA A 106 -14.74 -4.55 -1.38
CA ALA A 106 -15.69 -5.37 -0.63
C ALA A 106 -16.90 -5.66 -1.51
N LYS A 107 -17.49 -6.84 -1.34
CA LYS A 107 -18.78 -7.17 -1.94
C LYS A 107 -19.85 -7.04 -0.86
N GLY A 108 -20.69 -6.02 -0.99
CA GLY A 108 -21.79 -5.79 -0.06
C GLY A 108 -22.92 -6.80 -0.24
N ASP A 109 -23.91 -6.76 0.65
CA ASP A 109 -25.01 -7.74 0.74
C ASP A 109 -25.85 -7.83 -0.54
N ALA A 110 -25.98 -6.72 -1.28
CA ALA A 110 -26.64 -6.69 -2.60
C ALA A 110 -25.79 -7.29 -3.74
N GLY A 111 -24.66 -7.94 -3.43
CA GLY A 111 -23.75 -8.55 -4.40
C GLY A 111 -22.95 -7.54 -5.23
N ARG A 112 -22.94 -6.26 -4.84
CA ARG A 112 -22.24 -5.17 -5.53
C ARG A 112 -20.86 -4.97 -4.95
N TYR A 113 -19.88 -4.76 -5.81
CA TYR A 113 -18.50 -4.45 -5.45
C TYR A 113 -18.35 -2.96 -5.18
N GLY A 114 -17.95 -2.60 -3.97
CA GLY A 114 -17.53 -1.25 -3.58
C GLY A 114 -16.05 -1.22 -3.23
N VAL A 115 -15.46 -0.03 -3.26
CA VAL A 115 -14.09 0.17 -2.77
C VAL A 115 -14.14 0.35 -1.26
N THR A 116 -13.21 -0.29 -0.54
CA THR A 116 -13.10 -0.09 0.91
C THR A 116 -12.47 1.27 1.23
N GLU A 117 -12.54 1.71 2.48
CA GLU A 117 -11.83 2.92 2.93
C GLU A 117 -10.31 2.84 2.66
N ALA A 118 -9.71 1.67 2.90
CA ALA A 118 -8.31 1.42 2.60
C ALA A 118 -8.04 1.47 1.09
N GLY A 119 -8.90 0.84 0.28
CA GLY A 119 -8.80 0.87 -1.17
C GLY A 119 -8.95 2.27 -1.75
N GLN A 120 -9.80 3.10 -1.17
CA GLN A 120 -9.97 4.49 -1.55
C GLN A 120 -8.67 5.27 -1.33
N ARG A 121 -8.06 5.16 -0.14
CA ARG A 121 -6.77 5.79 0.16
C ARG A 121 -5.65 5.31 -0.77
N ALA A 122 -5.55 4.00 -0.98
CA ALA A 122 -4.54 3.43 -1.88
C ALA A 122 -4.72 3.91 -3.33
N TRP A 123 -5.95 4.01 -3.81
CA TRP A 123 -6.25 4.54 -5.14
C TRP A 123 -5.85 6.00 -5.32
N GLN A 124 -6.04 6.85 -4.29
CA GLN A 124 -5.59 8.25 -4.35
C GLN A 124 -4.08 8.36 -4.52
N VAL A 125 -3.30 7.53 -3.83
CA VAL A 125 -1.84 7.49 -3.98
C VAL A 125 -1.46 7.08 -5.42
N VAL A 126 -2.05 6.01 -5.94
CA VAL A 126 -1.78 5.55 -7.32
C VAL A 126 -2.12 6.62 -8.35
N ARG A 127 -3.25 7.32 -8.18
CA ARG A 127 -3.64 8.44 -9.06
C ARG A 127 -2.65 9.58 -9.02
N ALA A 128 -2.27 10.04 -7.82
CA ALA A 128 -1.30 11.11 -7.66
C ALA A 128 0.05 10.76 -8.33
N LEU A 129 0.49 9.50 -8.24
CA LEU A 129 1.72 9.04 -8.90
C LEU A 129 1.59 8.99 -10.43
N ALA A 130 0.45 8.55 -10.96
CA ALA A 130 0.19 8.53 -12.40
C ALA A 130 0.12 9.95 -13.00
N GLU A 131 -0.48 10.90 -12.28
CA GLU A 131 -0.59 12.31 -12.67
C GLU A 131 0.80 12.99 -12.69
N ARG A 132 1.69 12.67 -11.74
CA ARG A 132 3.09 13.17 -11.73
C ARG A 132 3.94 12.62 -12.86
N THR A 133 3.65 11.40 -13.33
CA THR A 133 4.35 10.77 -14.46
C THR A 133 3.82 11.27 -15.82
N SER A 134 2.77 12.10 -15.80
CA SER A 134 2.19 12.74 -16.99
C SER A 134 2.51 14.24 -17.03
N PRO A 135 3.78 14.69 -17.07
CA PRO A 135 4.07 16.09 -17.38
C PRO A 135 3.69 16.34 -18.84
N SER A 136 2.58 17.06 -19.03
CA SER A 136 2.26 17.93 -20.16
C SER A 136 3.10 17.75 -21.43
N LEU A 137 2.55 17.05 -22.42
CA LEU A 137 2.73 17.36 -23.84
C LEU A 137 2.11 18.74 -24.15
N LEU A 138 2.62 19.80 -23.51
CA LEU A 138 2.48 21.18 -23.98
C LEU A 138 3.75 21.51 -24.74
N ILE A 139 3.91 20.86 -25.90
CA ILE A 139 4.76 21.44 -26.94
C ILE A 139 3.94 22.61 -27.49
N LEU A 140 4.33 23.84 -27.09
CA LEU A 140 4.09 25.02 -27.90
C LEU A 140 4.45 24.69 -29.34
N LYS A 141 3.47 24.72 -30.25
CA LYS A 141 3.77 25.04 -31.64
C LYS A 141 3.48 26.52 -31.82
N SER A 142 4.59 27.23 -31.99
CA SER A 142 4.72 28.58 -32.53
C SER A 142 3.98 28.76 -33.84
#